data_AF-A0ABD5DVD3-F1
#
_entry.id   AF-A0ABD5DVD3-F1
#
_cell.length_a   1.000
_cell.length_b   1.000
_cell.length_c   1.000
_cell.angle_alpha   90.00
_cell.angle_beta   90.00
_cell.angle_gamma   90.00
#
_symmetry.space_group_name_H-M   'P 1'
#
loop_
_entity.id
_entity.type
_entity.pdbx_description
1 polymer ?
#
loop_
_entity_poly.entity_id
_entity_poly.type
_entity_poly.pdbx_seq_one_letter_code
_entity_poly.pdbx_strand_id
1 'polypeptide(L)'
;VLMFGITVLFGLGTGGVYYIPWTVYTFLADVDEIYTGRRREGIYAGAMTFSGKILRSIVVFSMGAILSFYGFQSKAHSQPESAVTAIAVVF
;
A
#
# COMPACT_ATOMS: atom_id res chain seq x y z
N VAL A 1 -13.48 -5.65 -19.70
CA VAL A 1 -14.20 -6.64 -18.86
C VAL A 1 -13.30 -7.20 -17.75
N LEU A 2 -12.10 -7.70 -18.07
CA LEU A 2 -11.17 -8.26 -17.09
C LEU A 2 -10.72 -7.25 -16.01
N MET A 3 -10.40 -6.00 -16.41
CA MET A 3 -10.08 -4.94 -15.45
C MET A 3 -11.23 -4.59 -14.49
N PHE A 4 -12.48 -4.53 -14.98
CA PHE A 4 -13.64 -4.28 -14.13
C PHE A 4 -13.83 -5.39 -13.08
N GLY A 5 -13.60 -6.65 -13.45
CA GLY A 5 -13.66 -7.77 -12.50
C GLY A 5 -12.60 -7.67 -11.40
N ILE A 6 -11.36 -7.32 -11.77
CA ILE A 6 -10.26 -7.10 -10.82
C ILE A 6 -10.59 -5.93 -9.89
N THR A 7 -11.07 -4.80 -10.41
CA THR A 7 -11.42 -3.62 -9.61
C THR A 7 -12.53 -3.91 -8.60
N VAL A 8 -13.56 -4.71 -8.96
CA VAL A 8 -14.63 -5.08 -8.02
C VAL A 8 -14.11 -5.97 -6.89
N LEU A 9 -13.27 -6.96 -7.20
CA LEU A 9 -12.64 -7.84 -6.21
C LEU A 9 -11.70 -7.07 -5.28
N PHE A 10 -10.86 -6.18 -5.84
CA PHE A 10 -9.99 -5.32 -5.06
C PHE A 10 -10.77 -4.32 -4.21
N GLY A 11 -11.86 -3.73 -4.73
CA GLY A 11 -12.71 -2.79 -4.00
C GLY A 11 -13.37 -3.43 -2.78
N LEU A 12 -13.89 -4.65 -2.93
CA LEU A 12 -14.49 -5.40 -1.82
C LEU A 12 -13.42 -5.81 -0.77
N GLY A 13 -12.24 -6.26 -1.22
CA GLY A 13 -11.16 -6.65 -0.32
C GLY A 13 -10.53 -5.47 0.43
N THR A 14 -10.32 -4.34 -0.26
CA THR A 14 -9.76 -3.14 0.36
C THR A 14 -10.70 -2.53 1.38
N GLY A 15 -12.02 -2.51 1.13
CA GLY A 15 -13.01 -2.04 2.11
C GLY A 15 -12.92 -2.79 3.45
N GLY A 16 -12.99 -4.13 3.43
CA GLY A 16 -12.93 -4.91 4.68
C GLY A 16 -11.57 -4.82 5.39
N VAL A 17 -10.48 -4.97 4.63
CA VAL A 17 -9.12 -5.06 5.19
C VAL A 17 -8.57 -3.71 5.64
N TYR A 18 -8.97 -2.59 5.02
CA TYR A 18 -8.53 -1.27 5.49
C TYR A 18 -9.33 -0.77 6.68
N TYR A 19 -10.66 -0.96 6.69
CA TYR A 19 -11.49 -0.37 7.74
C TYR A 19 -11.33 -1.06 9.09
N ILE A 20 -11.27 -2.41 9.13
CA ILE A 20 -11.21 -3.15 10.40
C ILE A 20 -9.97 -2.75 11.24
N PRO A 21 -8.74 -2.76 10.70
CA PRO A 21 -7.57 -2.34 11.45
C PRO A 21 -7.63 -0.85 11.77
N TRP A 22 -8.06 0.01 10.84
CA TRP A 22 -8.13 1.44 11.09
C TRP A 22 -9.02 1.80 12.27
N THR A 23 -10.17 1.13 12.42
CA THR A 23 -11.08 1.38 13.54
C THR A 23 -10.59 0.79 14.84
N VAL A 24 -9.92 -0.37 14.83
CA VAL A 24 -9.47 -1.04 16.06
C VAL A 24 -8.15 -0.46 16.56
N TYR A 25 -7.23 -0.11 15.66
CA TYR A 25 -5.91 0.39 16.01
C TYR A 25 -5.93 1.80 16.61
N THR A 26 -6.94 2.63 16.32
CA THR A 26 -7.07 3.95 16.97
C THR A 26 -7.32 3.84 18.46
N PHE A 27 -8.02 2.80 18.90
CA PHE A 27 -8.30 2.56 20.33
C PHE A 27 -7.15 1.83 21.03
N LEU A 28 -6.12 1.36 20.31
CA LEU A 28 -5.04 0.58 20.90
C LEU A 28 -4.23 1.41 21.90
N ALA A 29 -4.00 2.70 21.61
CA ALA A 29 -3.33 3.62 22.51
C ALA A 29 -4.16 3.90 23.77
N ASP A 30 -5.47 4.08 23.61
CA ASP A 30 -6.41 4.31 24.72
C ASP A 30 -6.49 3.10 25.64
N VAL A 31 -6.55 1.89 25.08
CA VAL A 31 -6.56 0.63 25.83
C VAL A 31 -5.25 0.45 26.60
N ASP A 32 -4.09 0.68 25.96
CA ASP A 32 -2.79 0.61 26.63
C ASP A 32 -2.67 1.64 27.76
N GLU A 33 -3.24 2.84 27.60
CA GLU A 33 -3.29 3.86 28.65
C GLU A 33 -4.13 3.42 29.86
N ILE A 34 -5.29 2.77 29.63
CA ILE A 34 -6.14 2.24 30.73
C ILE A 34 -5.41 1.17 31.54
N TYR A 35 -4.65 0.28 30.88
CA TYR A 35 -3.93 -0.80 31.57
C TYR A 35 -2.62 -0.34 32.22
N THR A 36 -1.91 0.61 31.61
CA THR A 36 -0.55 1.00 32.06
C THR A 36 -0.50 2.35 32.78
N GLY A 37 -1.54 3.17 32.70
CA GLY A 37 -1.61 4.52 33.25
C GLY A 37 -0.63 5.51 32.61
N ARG A 38 -0.05 5.19 31.44
CA ARG A 38 0.94 6.02 30.75
C ARG A 38 0.41 6.46 29.38
N ARG A 39 0.42 7.77 29.13
CA ARG A 39 0.16 8.32 27.79
C ARG A 39 1.30 8.01 26.82
N ARG A 40 1.05 7.08 25.90
CA ARG A 40 1.98 6.65 24.84
C ARG A 40 1.45 6.85 23.43
N GLU A 41 0.37 7.64 23.28
CA GLU A 41 -0.30 7.94 22.02
C GLU A 41 0.65 8.33 20.89
N GLY A 42 1.68 9.14 21.19
CA GLY A 42 2.67 9.58 20.20
C GLY A 42 3.53 8.45 19.62
N ILE A 43 3.85 7.43 20.40
CA ILE A 43 4.63 6.27 19.93
C ILE A 43 3.77 5.42 18.99
N TYR A 44 2.49 5.23 19.33
CA TYR A 44 1.54 4.50 18.49
C TYR A 44 1.24 5.24 17.19
N ALA A 45 1.00 6.56 17.23
CA ALA A 45 0.79 7.39 16.05
C ALA A 45 2.03 7.42 15.13
N GLY A 46 3.22 7.53 15.72
CA GLY A 46 4.49 7.45 14.99
C GLY A 46 4.68 6.10 14.31
N ALA A 47 4.49 5.00 15.04
CA ALA A 47 4.63 3.65 14.51
C ALA A 47 3.61 3.36 13.40
N MET A 48 2.37 3.84 13.55
CA MET A 48 1.31 3.68 12.55
C MET A 48 1.70 4.28 11.20
N THR A 49 2.11 5.55 11.20
CA THR A 49 2.47 6.25 9.96
C THR A 49 3.77 5.71 9.37
N PHE A 50 4.72 5.30 10.21
CA PHE A 50 5.99 4.73 9.79
C PHE A 50 5.82 3.37 9.09
N SER A 51 5.12 2.42 9.73
CA SER A 51 4.85 1.11 9.14
C SER A 51 4.06 1.22 7.84
N GLY A 52 3.07 2.12 7.78
CA GLY A 52 2.31 2.39 6.57
C GLY A 52 3.17 2.94 5.43
N LYS A 53 4.12 3.82 5.73
CA LYS A 53 5.07 4.36 4.73
C LYS A 53 6.07 3.30 4.27
N ILE A 54 6.56 2.43 5.14
CA ILE A 54 7.49 1.34 4.77
C ILE A 54 6.82 0.40 3.77
N LEU A 55 5.62 -0.09 4.08
CA LEU A 55 4.88 -1.00 3.20
C LEU A 55 4.65 -0.38 1.82
N ARG A 56 4.19 0.88 1.78
CA ARG A 56 4.00 1.60 0.50
C ARG A 56 5.32 1.81 -0.25
N SER A 57 6.40 2.14 0.46
CA SER A 57 7.72 2.30 -0.14
C SER A 57 8.23 1.01 -0.77
N ILE A 58 8.07 -0.12 -0.08
CA ILE A 58 8.47 -1.44 -0.61
C ILE A 58 7.70 -1.77 -1.89
N VAL A 59 6.38 -1.50 -1.92
CA VAL A 59 5.55 -1.71 -3.10
C VAL A 59 6.02 -0.82 -4.26
N VAL A 60 6.19 0.48 -4.04
CA VAL A 60 6.64 1.39 -5.10
C VAL A 60 8.05 1.03 -5.59
N PHE A 61 8.94 0.62 -4.68
CA PHE A 61 10.29 0.18 -5.02
C PHE A 61 10.28 -1.08 -5.86
N SER A 62 9.47 -2.09 -5.50
CA SER A 62 9.37 -3.33 -6.28
C SER A 62 8.75 -3.07 -7.66
N MET A 63 7.74 -2.21 -7.76
CA MET A 63 7.18 -1.77 -9.05
C MET A 63 8.25 -1.12 -9.93
N GLY A 64 9.06 -0.21 -9.38
CA GLY A 64 10.16 0.41 -10.10
C GLY A 64 11.24 -0.59 -10.56
N ALA A 65 11.57 -1.57 -9.72
CA ALA A 65 12.51 -2.63 -10.07
C ALA A 65 12.00 -3.50 -11.22
N ILE A 66 10.70 -3.85 -11.21
CA ILE A 66 10.05 -4.59 -12.29
C ILE A 66 10.09 -3.77 -13.58
N LEU A 67 9.70 -2.50 -13.55
CA LEU A 67 9.76 -1.64 -14.75
C LEU A 67 11.18 -1.53 -15.33
N SER A 68 12.18 -1.42 -14.48
CA SER A 68 13.59 -1.40 -14.90
C SER A 68 14.00 -2.70 -15.60
N PHE A 69 13.59 -3.86 -15.05
CA PHE A 69 13.87 -5.17 -15.64
C PHE A 69 13.19 -5.38 -17.00
N TYR A 70 11.98 -4.86 -17.18
CA TYR A 70 11.25 -4.91 -18.46
C TYR A 70 11.74 -3.89 -19.51
N GLY A 71 12.84 -3.18 -19.23
CA GLY A 71 13.49 -2.27 -20.18
C GLY A 71 12.77 -0.94 -20.34
N PHE A 72 12.10 -0.45 -19.30
CA PHE A 72 11.44 0.86 -19.33
C PHE A 72 12.46 1.98 -19.63
N GLN A 73 12.40 2.51 -20.85
CA GLN A 73 13.18 3.69 -21.24
C GLN A 73 12.36 4.94 -20.96
N SER A 74 12.74 5.65 -19.90
CA SER A 74 12.19 6.98 -19.62
C SER A 74 12.53 7.91 -20.79
N LYS A 75 11.49 8.39 -21.50
CA LYS A 75 11.51 9.34 -22.65
C LYS A 75 11.56 8.77 -24.08
N ALA A 76 11.37 7.46 -24.30
CA ALA A 76 11.22 6.94 -25.67
C ALA A 76 9.80 7.19 -26.24
N HIS A 77 9.71 7.65 -27.49
CA HIS A 77 8.43 7.92 -28.19
C HIS A 77 7.61 6.65 -28.48
N SER A 78 8.28 5.49 -28.53
CA SER A 78 7.65 4.16 -28.58
C SER A 78 8.22 3.32 -27.44
N GLN A 79 7.33 2.80 -26.59
CA GLN A 79 7.71 1.87 -25.53
C GLN A 79 7.59 0.44 -26.04
N PRO A 80 8.51 -0.46 -25.67
CA PRO A 80 8.40 -1.86 -26.03
C PRO A 80 7.11 -2.46 -25.45
N GLU A 81 6.48 -3.36 -26.20
CA GLU A 81 5.19 -3.99 -25.85
C GLU A 81 5.25 -4.70 -24.49
N SER A 82 6.43 -5.19 -24.12
CA SER A 82 6.74 -5.76 -22.81
C SER A 82 6.65 -4.75 -21.65
N ALA A 83 7.07 -3.50 -21.86
CA ALA A 83 6.98 -2.43 -20.87
C ALA A 83 5.53 -1.92 -20.73
N VAL A 84 4.77 -1.87 -21.83
CA VAL A 84 3.34 -1.53 -21.80
C VAL A 84 2.55 -2.61 -21.04
N THR A 85 2.86 -3.88 -21.28
CA THR A 85 2.24 -5.00 -20.56
C THR A 85 2.62 -4.98 -19.07
N ALA A 86 3.88 -4.67 -18.75
CA ALA A 86 4.31 -4.51 -17.36
C ALA A 86 3.56 -3.37 -16.65
N ILE A 87 3.35 -2.22 -17.31
CA ILE A 87 2.55 -1.13 -16.75
C ILE A 87 1.09 -1.58 -16.53
N ALA A 88 0.47 -2.25 -17.50
CA ALA A 88 -0.93 -2.67 -17.40
C ALA A 88 -1.21 -3.76 -16.35
N VAL A 89 -0.18 -4.52 -15.94
CA VAL A 89 -0.30 -5.59 -14.94
C VAL A 89 0.14 -5.12 -13.56
N VAL A 90 1.14 -4.24 -13.48
CA VAL A 90 1.75 -3.80 -12.22
C VAL A 90 1.06 -2.55 -11.65
N PHE A 91 0.56 -1.64 -12.49
CA PHE A 91 -0.16 -0.42 -12.10
C PHE A 91 -1.67 -0.55 -12.32
#